data_AF-A0A356KY92-F1
#
_entry.id   AF-A0A356KY92-F1
#
_cell.length_a   1.000
_cell.length_b   1.000
_cell.length_c   1.000
_cell.angle_alpha   90.00
_cell.angle_beta   90.00
_cell.angle_gamma   90.00
#
_symmetry.space_group_name_H-M   'P 1'
#
loop_
_entity.id
_entity.type
_entity.pdbx_description
1 polymer ?
#
loop_
_entity_poly.entity_id
_entity_poly.type
_entity_poly.pdbx_seq_one_letter_code
_entity_poly.pdbx_strand_id
1 'polypeptide(L)'
;TSAAQAAAAAVKVPVIFSLSLITCFPAFFIFGLLQGSKLQLKTGLRLFAAGMGMRGAVLAGLAPLLLFFSSVGTPYAGLLIGALCAFGLAEFGFLSVIEKGVRTLRDEQGDAFKPWLVRAWTMVYLGVTSQLAWSMRPLIRHPSVTEFQLFGGAGQNENMFFYFVEQATRLFGA
;
A
#
# COMPACT_ATOMS: atom_id res chain seq x y z
N THR A 1 18.89 -6.69 -9.56
CA THR A 1 17.56 -7.01 -10.16
C THR A 1 17.68 -6.98 -11.67
N SER A 2 17.01 -7.85 -12.44
CA SER A 2 16.91 -7.61 -13.89
C SER A 2 16.08 -6.35 -14.11
N ALA A 3 16.51 -5.46 -15.01
CA ALA A 3 15.81 -4.19 -15.28
C ALA A 3 14.32 -4.40 -15.60
N ALA A 4 13.99 -5.51 -16.27
CA ALA A 4 12.62 -5.91 -16.58
C ALA A 4 11.73 -6.16 -15.35
N GLN A 5 12.26 -6.74 -14.27
CA GLN A 5 11.47 -7.00 -13.07
C GLN A 5 11.31 -5.75 -12.20
N ALA A 6 12.28 -4.84 -12.21
CA ALA A 6 12.14 -3.51 -11.63
C ALA A 6 11.07 -2.69 -12.36
N ALA A 7 11.05 -2.73 -13.69
CA ALA A 7 10.01 -2.08 -14.50
C ALA A 7 8.63 -2.68 -14.25
N ALA A 8 8.51 -4.01 -14.18
CA ALA A 8 7.24 -4.66 -13.84
C ALA A 8 6.74 -4.27 -12.44
N ALA A 9 7.62 -4.20 -11.44
CA ALA A 9 7.27 -3.72 -10.11
C ALA A 9 6.81 -2.25 -10.12
N ALA A 10 7.48 -1.40 -10.91
CA ALA A 10 7.12 0.02 -11.04
C ALA A 10 5.71 0.24 -11.60
N VAL A 11 5.18 -0.69 -12.42
CA VAL A 11 3.80 -0.65 -12.92
C VAL A 11 2.83 -1.32 -11.93
N LYS A 12 3.19 -2.46 -11.34
CA LYS A 12 2.31 -3.19 -10.41
C LYS A 12 1.98 -2.39 -9.15
N VAL A 13 2.96 -1.69 -8.60
CA VAL A 13 2.83 -0.90 -7.37
C VAL A 13 1.71 0.15 -7.46
N PRO A 14 1.70 1.08 -8.44
CA PRO A 14 0.61 2.06 -8.56
C PRO A 14 -0.74 1.41 -8.87
N VAL A 15 -0.78 0.27 -9.58
CA VAL A 15 -2.01 -0.49 -9.83
C VAL A 15 -2.60 -1.03 -8.53
N ILE A 16 -1.79 -1.68 -7.68
CA ILE A 16 -2.22 -2.20 -6.38
C ILE A 16 -2.86 -1.10 -5.54
N PHE A 17 -2.16 0.03 -5.40
CA PHE A 17 -2.64 1.15 -4.59
C PHE A 17 -3.90 1.81 -5.16
N SER A 18 -3.99 1.93 -6.49
CA SER A 18 -5.19 2.48 -7.14
C SER A 18 -6.39 1.59 -6.97
N LEU A 19 -6.23 0.26 -7.11
CA LEU A 19 -7.31 -0.72 -6.92
C LEU A 19 -7.77 -0.77 -5.45
N SER A 20 -6.83 -0.76 -4.49
CA SER A 20 -7.16 -0.64 -3.07
C SER A 20 -8.01 0.60 -2.80
N LEU A 21 -7.60 1.73 -3.37
CA LEU A 21 -8.27 2.99 -3.17
C LEU A 21 -9.66 3.01 -3.80
N ILE A 22 -9.80 2.56 -5.05
CA ILE A 22 -11.10 2.45 -5.73
C ILE A 22 -12.07 1.58 -4.93
N THR A 23 -11.57 0.52 -4.31
CA THR A 23 -12.39 -0.39 -3.48
C THR A 23 -12.77 0.25 -2.14
N CYS A 24 -11.85 0.96 -1.48
CA CYS A 24 -12.06 1.48 -0.13
C CYS A 24 -12.66 2.90 -0.10
N PHE A 25 -12.59 3.64 -1.20
CA PHE A 25 -13.08 5.01 -1.31
C PHE A 25 -14.61 5.14 -1.15
N PRO A 26 -15.45 4.29 -1.78
CA PRO A 26 -16.91 4.38 -1.61
C PRO A 26 -17.33 4.24 -0.14
N ALA A 27 -16.73 3.31 0.59
CA ALA A 27 -17.01 3.12 2.02
C ALA A 27 -16.65 4.38 2.83
N PHE A 28 -15.46 4.96 2.58
CA PHE A 28 -15.05 6.21 3.24
C PHE A 28 -16.08 7.33 3.05
N PHE A 29 -16.52 7.52 1.81
CA PHE A 29 -17.44 8.58 1.44
C PHE A 29 -18.83 8.37 2.01
N ILE A 30 -19.39 7.16 1.88
CA ILE A 30 -20.73 6.82 2.38
C ILE A 30 -20.79 6.94 3.90
N PHE A 31 -19.83 6.38 4.63
CA PHE A 31 -19.82 6.51 6.10
C PHE A 31 -19.58 7.94 6.57
N GLY A 32 -18.84 8.75 5.80
CA GLY A 32 -18.75 10.20 6.03
C GLY A 32 -20.12 10.86 5.92
N LEU A 33 -20.84 10.62 4.82
CA LEU A 33 -22.19 11.17 4.60
C LEU A 33 -23.18 10.73 5.69
N LEU A 34 -23.15 9.46 6.11
CA LEU A 34 -24.00 8.95 7.19
C LEU A 34 -23.75 9.64 8.55
N GLN A 35 -22.54 10.19 8.76
CA GLN A 35 -22.21 10.97 9.95
C GLN A 35 -22.57 12.46 9.82
N GLY A 36 -23.17 12.86 8.69
CA GLY A 36 -23.49 14.25 8.40
C GLY A 36 -22.30 15.06 7.87
N SER A 37 -21.24 14.39 7.38
CA SER A 37 -20.14 15.07 6.70
C SER A 37 -20.65 15.79 5.45
N LYS A 38 -20.16 17.01 5.23
CA LYS A 38 -20.42 17.82 4.04
C LYS A 38 -19.31 17.64 3.00
N LEU A 39 -18.49 16.60 3.15
CA LEU A 39 -17.42 16.27 2.22
C LEU A 39 -17.96 16.14 0.80
N GLN A 40 -17.53 17.05 -0.07
CA GLN A 40 -17.84 16.97 -1.49
C GLN A 40 -16.98 15.89 -2.16
N LEU A 41 -17.57 15.13 -3.09
CA LEU A 41 -16.87 14.08 -3.84
C LEU A 41 -15.58 14.60 -4.49
N LYS A 42 -15.63 15.81 -5.08
CA LYS A 42 -14.47 16.46 -5.71
C LYS A 42 -13.35 16.73 -4.70
N THR A 43 -13.69 17.18 -3.49
CA THR A 43 -12.73 17.44 -2.41
C THR A 43 -12.11 16.14 -1.91
N GLY A 44 -12.92 15.09 -1.74
CA GLY A 44 -12.43 13.75 -1.43
C GLY A 44 -11.44 13.25 -2.48
N LEU A 45 -11.81 13.29 -3.76
CA LEU A 45 -10.92 12.88 -4.86
C LEU A 45 -9.61 13.67 -4.91
N ARG A 46 -9.65 15.00 -4.69
CA ARG A 46 -8.44 15.83 -4.60
C ARG A 46 -7.55 15.43 -3.43
N LEU A 47 -8.13 15.16 -2.27
CA LEU A 47 -7.39 14.73 -1.08
C LEU A 47 -6.67 13.40 -1.33
N PHE A 48 -7.37 12.43 -1.92
CA PHE A 48 -6.76 11.15 -2.27
C PHE A 48 -5.72 11.26 -3.39
N ALA A 49 -5.96 12.10 -4.40
CA ALA A 49 -4.98 12.38 -5.44
C ALA A 49 -3.70 13.02 -4.85
N ALA A 50 -3.83 13.95 -3.91
CA ALA A 50 -2.70 14.53 -3.19
C ALA A 50 -1.93 13.46 -2.38
N GLY A 51 -2.64 12.56 -1.69
CA GLY A 51 -2.04 11.43 -1.00
C GLY A 51 -1.27 10.49 -1.94
N MET A 52 -1.85 10.17 -3.11
CA MET A 52 -1.20 9.36 -4.14
C MET A 52 0.06 10.04 -4.69
N GLY A 53 0.01 11.36 -4.87
CA GLY A 53 1.17 12.18 -5.25
C GLY A 53 2.28 12.10 -4.20
N MET A 54 1.95 12.23 -2.91
CA MET A 54 2.91 12.08 -1.81
C MET A 54 3.54 10.68 -1.80
N ARG A 55 2.73 9.62 -1.93
CA ARG A 55 3.22 8.24 -2.02
C ARG A 55 4.20 8.08 -3.19
N GLY A 56 3.84 8.58 -4.37
CA GLY A 56 4.68 8.57 -5.56
C GLY A 56 5.99 9.31 -5.37
N ALA A 57 5.94 10.50 -4.74
CA ALA A 57 7.14 11.31 -4.46
C ALA A 57 8.11 10.60 -3.50
N VAL A 58 7.60 9.97 -2.44
CA VAL A 58 8.43 9.20 -1.49
C VAL A 58 9.10 8.01 -2.20
N LEU A 59 8.34 7.24 -2.98
CA LEU A 59 8.90 6.10 -3.71
C LEU A 59 9.91 6.54 -4.78
N ALA A 60 9.62 7.61 -5.51
CA ALA A 60 10.54 8.17 -6.50
C ALA A 60 11.83 8.69 -5.86
N GLY A 61 11.74 9.30 -4.67
CA GLY A 61 12.91 9.76 -3.92
C GLY A 61 13.78 8.62 -3.37
N LEU A 62 13.17 7.49 -2.98
CA LEU A 62 13.88 6.33 -2.44
C LEU A 62 14.35 5.33 -3.51
N ALA A 63 13.81 5.39 -4.74
CA ALA A 63 14.20 4.49 -5.82
C ALA A 63 15.71 4.54 -6.18
N PRO A 64 16.36 5.72 -6.33
CA PRO A 64 17.79 5.79 -6.60
C PRO A 64 18.65 5.15 -5.50
N LEU A 65 18.20 5.27 -4.24
CA LEU A 65 18.89 4.68 -3.09
C LEU A 65 18.88 3.14 -3.16
N LEU A 66 17.72 2.55 -3.48
CA LEU A 66 17.60 1.11 -3.67
C LEU A 66 18.43 0.60 -4.85
N LEU A 67 18.48 1.38 -5.94
CA LEU A 67 19.31 1.06 -7.10
C LEU A 67 20.81 1.11 -6.75
N PHE A 68 21.25 2.13 -6.02
CA PHE A 68 22.64 2.25 -5.57
C PHE A 68 23.06 1.04 -4.74
N PHE A 69 22.29 0.67 -3.71
CA PHE A 69 22.60 -0.50 -2.89
C PHE A 69 22.59 -1.81 -3.69
N SER A 70 21.71 -1.93 -4.70
CA SER A 70 21.72 -3.08 -5.58
C SER A 70 22.98 -3.15 -6.45
N SER A 71 23.56 -2.02 -6.85
CA SER A 71 24.77 -1.97 -7.67
C SER A 71 26.05 -2.28 -6.90
N VAL A 72 26.09 -1.95 -5.60
CA VAL A 72 27.26 -2.21 -4.73
C VAL A 72 27.27 -3.67 -4.20
N GLY A 73 26.38 -4.53 -4.68
CA GLY A 73 26.37 -5.96 -4.33
C GLY A 73 25.78 -6.27 -2.94
N THR A 74 24.88 -5.42 -2.44
CA THR A 74 24.20 -5.65 -1.15
C THR A 74 23.45 -6.98 -1.16
N PRO A 75 23.51 -7.78 -0.07
CA PRO A 75 22.75 -9.03 0.04
C PRO A 75 21.26 -8.83 -0.22
N TYR A 76 20.61 -9.83 -0.82
CA TYR A 76 19.18 -9.79 -1.15
C TYR A 76 18.28 -9.40 0.04
N ALA A 77 18.58 -9.93 1.23
CA ALA A 77 17.83 -9.61 2.45
C ALA A 77 17.88 -8.11 2.79
N GLY A 78 19.03 -7.46 2.60
CA GLY A 78 19.17 -6.02 2.83
C GLY A 78 18.36 -5.18 1.84
N LEU A 79 18.35 -5.57 0.57
CA LEU A 79 17.53 -4.91 -0.46
C LEU A 79 16.03 -5.08 -0.19
N LEU A 80 15.62 -6.27 0.28
CA LEU A 80 14.24 -6.55 0.65
C LEU A 80 13.77 -5.68 1.81
N ILE A 81 14.57 -5.56 2.87
CA ILE A 81 14.27 -4.70 4.01
C ILE A 81 14.22 -3.23 3.58
N GLY A 82 15.19 -2.78 2.77
CA GLY A 82 15.20 -1.41 2.25
C GLY A 82 13.94 -1.08 1.44
N ALA A 83 13.52 -1.98 0.55
CA ALA A 83 12.29 -1.81 -0.22
C ALA A 83 11.06 -1.81 0.68
N LEU A 84 10.98 -2.71 1.66
CA LEU A 84 9.89 -2.75 2.64
C LEU A 84 9.79 -1.43 3.43
N CYS A 85 10.91 -0.89 3.89
CA CYS A 85 10.97 0.41 4.54
C CYS A 85 10.49 1.53 3.61
N ALA A 86 10.90 1.52 2.34
CA ALA A 86 10.46 2.52 1.37
C ALA A 86 8.95 2.48 1.13
N PHE A 87 8.36 1.30 0.97
CA PHE A 87 6.91 1.14 0.86
C PHE A 87 6.19 1.57 2.14
N GLY A 88 6.72 1.21 3.31
CA GLY A 88 6.15 1.62 4.60
C GLY A 88 6.16 3.14 4.80
N LEU A 89 7.25 3.81 4.44
CA LEU A 89 7.34 5.28 4.49
C LEU A 89 6.38 5.96 3.50
N ALA A 90 6.28 5.42 2.29
CA ALA A 90 5.35 5.95 1.29
C ALA A 90 3.89 5.80 1.73
N GLU A 91 3.57 4.69 2.39
CA GLU A 91 2.25 4.41 2.95
C GLU A 91 1.92 5.34 4.13
N PHE A 92 2.88 5.51 5.04
CA PHE A 92 2.77 6.48 6.13
C PHE A 92 2.55 7.90 5.59
N GLY A 93 3.30 8.29 4.55
CA GLY A 93 3.14 9.56 3.85
C GLY A 93 1.72 9.76 3.32
N PHE A 94 1.18 8.78 2.59
CA PHE A 94 -0.20 8.79 2.10
C PHE A 94 -1.21 8.98 3.23
N LEU A 95 -1.15 8.15 4.28
CA LEU A 95 -2.10 8.19 5.39
C LEU A 95 -2.03 9.52 6.15
N SER A 96 -0.82 10.09 6.30
CA SER A 96 -0.64 11.40 6.93
C SER A 96 -1.31 12.52 6.16
N VAL A 97 -1.33 12.46 4.82
CA VAL A 97 -2.03 13.44 3.98
C VAL A 97 -3.54 13.31 4.16
N ILE A 98 -4.08 12.09 4.17
CA ILE A 98 -5.51 11.85 4.40
C ILE A 98 -5.93 12.35 5.78
N GLU A 99 -5.20 11.98 6.84
CA GLU A 99 -5.51 12.38 8.20
C GLU A 99 -5.47 13.91 8.37
N LYS A 100 -4.41 14.56 7.86
CA LYS A 100 -4.30 16.02 7.88
C LYS A 100 -5.43 16.68 7.08
N GLY A 101 -5.73 16.18 5.88
CA GLY A 101 -6.80 16.74 5.06
C GLY A 101 -8.18 16.63 5.71
N VAL A 102 -8.51 15.48 6.29
CA VAL A 102 -9.78 15.31 7.03
C VAL A 102 -9.81 16.18 8.28
N ARG A 103 -8.68 16.32 8.99
CA ARG A 103 -8.56 17.21 10.13
C ARG A 103 -8.79 18.67 9.74
N THR A 104 -8.20 19.15 8.65
CA THR A 104 -8.42 20.49 8.13
C THR A 104 -9.88 20.72 7.77
N LEU A 105 -10.53 19.76 7.10
CA LEU A 105 -11.95 19.84 6.77
C LEU A 105 -12.84 19.93 8.01
N ARG A 106 -12.52 19.17 9.06
CA ARG A 106 -13.26 19.23 10.33
C ARG A 106 -13.03 20.54 11.06
N ASP A 107 -11.77 20.93 11.25
CA ASP A 107 -11.38 22.02 12.14
C ASP A 107 -11.70 23.40 11.48
N GLU A 108 -11.52 23.55 10.16
CA GLU A 108 -11.78 24.83 9.46
C GLU A 108 -13.19 24.93 8.86
N GLN A 109 -13.76 23.83 8.35
CA GLN A 109 -15.05 23.85 7.66
C GLN A 109 -16.20 23.31 8.53
N GLY A 110 -15.92 22.91 9.76
CA GLY A 110 -16.91 22.37 10.70
C GLY A 110 -17.50 21.04 10.23
N ASP A 111 -16.75 20.24 9.48
CA ASP A 111 -17.22 18.97 8.96
C ASP A 111 -17.44 17.94 10.09
N ALA A 112 -18.52 17.16 10.01
CA ALA A 112 -18.89 16.19 11.05
C ALA A 112 -18.04 14.89 11.05
N PHE A 113 -17.01 14.79 10.20
CA PHE A 113 -16.18 13.58 10.08
C PHE A 113 -15.50 13.19 11.41
N LYS A 114 -15.86 12.02 11.95
CA LYS A 114 -15.29 11.57 13.23
C LYS A 114 -13.91 10.92 13.06
N PRO A 115 -12.94 11.20 13.95
CA PRO A 115 -11.58 10.63 13.87
C PRO A 115 -11.54 9.09 13.90
N TRP A 116 -12.45 8.45 14.64
CA TRP A 116 -12.48 6.98 14.74
C TRP A 116 -12.82 6.32 13.39
N LEU A 117 -13.64 6.96 12.56
CA LEU A 117 -13.99 6.45 11.23
C LEU A 117 -12.76 6.46 10.32
N VAL A 118 -11.96 7.53 10.36
CA VAL A 118 -10.70 7.61 9.62
C VAL A 118 -9.78 6.46 10.02
N ARG A 119 -9.65 6.20 11.34
CA ARG A 119 -8.83 5.10 11.85
C ARG A 119 -9.35 3.72 11.41
N ALA A 120 -10.65 3.48 11.54
CA ALA A 120 -11.28 2.23 11.10
C ALA A 120 -11.09 2.01 9.60
N TRP A 121 -11.31 3.04 8.79
CA TRP A 121 -11.08 3.00 7.35
C TRP A 121 -9.60 2.72 7.02
N THR A 122 -8.66 3.37 7.71
CA THR A 122 -7.22 3.12 7.53
C THR A 122 -6.88 1.65 7.80
N MET A 123 -7.44 1.04 8.84
CA MET A 123 -7.21 -0.38 9.14
C MET A 123 -7.72 -1.29 8.02
N VAL A 124 -8.92 -1.03 7.51
CA VAL A 124 -9.49 -1.79 6.38
C VAL A 124 -8.66 -1.60 5.12
N TYR A 125 -8.28 -0.36 4.82
CA TYR A 125 -7.47 -0.02 3.64
C TYR A 125 -6.10 -0.70 3.67
N LEU A 126 -5.43 -0.72 4.84
CA LEU A 126 -4.16 -1.45 5.02
C LEU A 126 -4.34 -2.96 4.85
N GLY A 127 -5.43 -3.54 5.34
CA GLY A 127 -5.75 -4.95 5.16
C GLY A 127 -5.95 -5.32 3.69
N VAL A 128 -6.79 -4.57 2.96
CA VAL A 128 -7.06 -4.78 1.53
C VAL A 128 -5.78 -4.59 0.71
N THR A 129 -5.01 -3.54 0.98
CA THR A 129 -3.76 -3.27 0.26
C THR A 129 -2.73 -4.37 0.51
N SER A 130 -2.62 -4.87 1.74
CA SER A 130 -1.72 -5.98 2.07
C SER A 130 -2.13 -7.27 1.36
N GLN A 131 -3.43 -7.55 1.27
CA GLN A 131 -3.97 -8.70 0.54
C GLN A 131 -3.70 -8.58 -0.97
N LEU A 132 -3.93 -7.42 -1.59
CA LEU A 132 -3.61 -7.20 -3.00
C LEU A 132 -2.10 -7.26 -3.28
N ALA A 133 -1.28 -6.74 -2.36
CA ALA A 133 0.17 -6.86 -2.45
C ALA A 133 0.64 -8.31 -2.33
N TRP A 134 -0.04 -9.14 -1.54
CA TRP A 134 0.21 -10.59 -1.46
C TRP A 134 -0.12 -11.30 -2.78
N SER A 135 -1.30 -11.04 -3.34
CA SER A 135 -1.73 -11.64 -4.62
C SER A 135 -0.83 -11.25 -5.80
N MET A 136 -0.18 -10.09 -5.74
CA MET A 136 0.69 -9.57 -6.81
C MET A 136 2.18 -9.89 -6.61
N ARG A 137 2.54 -10.71 -5.61
CA ARG A 137 3.89 -11.26 -5.48
C ARG A 137 4.25 -12.09 -6.71
N PRO A 138 5.53 -12.18 -7.12
CA PRO A 138 6.69 -11.52 -6.53
C PRO A 138 6.84 -10.05 -7.00
N LEU A 139 6.99 -9.14 -6.04
CA LEU A 139 7.36 -7.74 -6.29
C LEU A 139 8.87 -7.57 -6.51
N ILE A 140 9.68 -8.40 -5.84
CA ILE A 140 11.15 -8.43 -5.96
C ILE A 140 11.55 -9.86 -6.34
N ARG A 141 12.46 -10.00 -7.33
CA ARG A 141 12.93 -11.29 -7.86
C ARG A 141 13.61 -12.13 -6.78
N HIS A 142 13.31 -13.42 -6.71
CA HIS A 142 14.08 -14.35 -5.87
C HIS A 142 15.40 -14.74 -6.58
N PRO A 143 16.55 -14.78 -5.88
CA PRO A 143 17.85 -15.10 -6.49
C PRO A 143 17.92 -16.46 -7.21
N SER A 144 17.09 -17.42 -6.82
CA SER A 144 17.09 -18.80 -7.36
C SER A 144 16.19 -19.02 -8.58
N VAL A 145 15.46 -18.00 -9.06
CA VAL A 145 14.51 -18.14 -10.19
C VAL A 145 14.97 -17.27 -11.36
N THR A 146 15.39 -17.93 -12.44
CA THR A 146 16.01 -17.26 -13.60
C THR A 146 14.99 -16.60 -14.54
N GLU A 147 13.72 -17.03 -14.51
CA GLU A 147 12.67 -16.52 -15.40
C GLU A 147 11.89 -15.32 -14.83
N PHE A 148 11.39 -14.48 -15.73
CA PHE A 148 10.50 -13.37 -15.42
C PHE A 148 9.14 -13.90 -14.95
N GLN A 149 8.68 -13.47 -13.78
CA GLN A 149 7.37 -13.84 -13.25
C GLN A 149 6.44 -12.63 -13.18
N LEU A 150 5.40 -12.64 -14.02
CA LEU A 150 4.38 -11.60 -14.05
C LEU A 150 3.40 -11.74 -12.87
N PHE A 151 3.11 -12.95 -12.43
CA PHE A 151 2.35 -13.28 -11.22
C PHE A 151 3.01 -14.45 -10.52
N GLY A 152 2.82 -14.59 -9.20
CA GLY A 152 3.27 -15.76 -8.45
C GLY A 152 2.65 -17.02 -9.04
N GLY A 153 3.42 -18.11 -9.08
CA GLY A 153 2.99 -19.37 -9.70
C GLY A 153 1.64 -19.87 -9.16
N ALA A 154 0.85 -20.50 -10.04
CA ALA A 154 -0.53 -20.94 -9.87
C ALA A 154 -0.76 -22.07 -8.82
N GLY A 155 -0.12 -21.98 -7.65
CA GLY A 155 -0.24 -22.95 -6.56
C GLY A 155 0.04 -22.37 -5.16
N GLN A 156 0.05 -21.06 -4.99
CA GLN A 156 0.17 -20.40 -3.68
C GLN A 156 -1.20 -20.06 -3.09
N ASN A 157 -1.33 -20.14 -1.76
CA ASN A 157 -2.53 -19.70 -1.04
C ASN A 157 -2.89 -18.25 -1.43
N GLU A 158 -4.02 -18.09 -2.13
CA GLU A 158 -4.49 -16.80 -2.63
C GLU A 158 -4.81 -15.82 -1.49
N ASN A 159 -5.15 -16.35 -0.31
CA ASN A 159 -5.47 -15.58 0.90
C ASN A 159 -4.28 -15.53 1.87
N MET A 160 -3.73 -14.33 2.06
CA MET A 160 -2.62 -14.08 2.99
C MET A 160 -2.97 -14.46 4.43
N PHE A 161 -4.18 -14.13 4.87
CA PHE A 161 -4.62 -14.31 6.25
C PHE A 161 -4.68 -15.79 6.63
N PHE A 162 -5.25 -16.64 5.76
CA PHE A 162 -5.28 -18.08 5.96
C PHE A 162 -3.88 -18.68 5.99
N TYR A 163 -2.98 -18.21 5.13
CA TYR A 163 -1.58 -18.65 5.15
C TYR A 163 -0.91 -18.37 6.50
N PHE A 164 -1.07 -17.16 7.06
CA PHE A 164 -0.48 -16.84 8.36
C PHE A 164 -1.11 -17.62 9.51
N VAL A 165 -2.44 -17.81 9.49
CA VAL A 165 -3.13 -18.63 10.50
C VAL A 165 -2.61 -20.06 10.44
N GLU A 166 -2.51 -20.65 9.25
CA GLU A 166 -2.01 -22.01 9.08
C GLU A 166 -0.56 -22.15 9.56
N GLN A 167 0.31 -21.20 9.24
CA GLN A 167 1.70 -21.19 9.73
C GLN A 167 1.77 -21.01 11.25
N ALA A 168 0.94 -20.14 11.83
CA ALA A 168 0.84 -19.99 13.27
C ALA A 168 0.36 -21.30 13.91
N THR A 169 -0.66 -21.95 13.36
CA THR A 169 -1.14 -23.25 13.83
C THR A 169 -0.06 -24.34 13.70
N ARG A 170 0.76 -24.33 12.65
CA ARG A 170 1.89 -25.27 12.51
C ARG A 170 3.02 -25.02 13.52
N LEU A 171 3.24 -23.76 13.92
CA LEU A 171 4.27 -23.38 14.88
C LEU A 171 3.83 -23.56 16.35
N PHE A 172 2.55 -23.32 16.64
CA PHE A 172 1.98 -23.40 17.98
C PHE A 172 1.18 -24.69 18.25
N GLY A 173 0.92 -25.48 17.21
CA GLY A 173 0.21 -26.76 17.26
C GLY A 173 1.12 -27.97 17.07
N ALA A 174 2.28 -27.95 17.74
CA ALA A 174 3.01 -29.17 18.10
C ALA A 174 2.43 -29.76 19.39
#